data_AF-A0A9Q0NXB8-F1
#
_entry.id   AF-A0A9Q0NXB8-F1
#
_cell.length_a   1.000
_cell.length_b   1.000
_cell.length_c   1.000
_cell.angle_alpha   90.00
_cell.angle_beta   90.00
_cell.angle_gamma   90.00
#
_symmetry.space_group_name_H-M   'P 1'
#
loop_
_entity.id
_entity.type
_entity.pdbx_description
1 polymer ?
#
loop_
_entity_poly.entity_id
_entity_poly.type
_entity_poly.pdbx_seq_one_letter_code
_entity_poly.pdbx_strand_id
1 'polypeptide(L)'
;MKQRWVIRQPPSLALPSLVLLLLFFFYILFNIRVKSLLLASPTNHSITPTKTPHTETKFSILIGILTRPDNYDRRHLLRLVYGIQSSSTAQIDVKNMNNGKTHAYFSSLPRILPRHYDYVMKADDDVFIRLEPLSSSLKPLPRQDLDGVFAVVGPCRKWIGMSEIPANHTFGPEDKMVGKWLKMGNKAKNRFSNKPGMYDYPGTNGRCSHELIPETVAVHRLKRRDQWLHVLEFFNVTKQLNHSKLYHL
;
A
#
# COMPACT_ATOMS: atom_id res chain seq x y z
N MET A 1 -2.28 -63.29 60.66
CA MET A 1 -1.44 -63.11 59.45
C MET A 1 -2.00 -63.99 58.33
N LYS A 2 -2.61 -63.38 57.30
CA LYS A 2 -2.72 -63.87 55.90
C LYS A 2 -3.66 -62.93 55.15
N GLN A 3 -3.08 -62.04 54.35
CA GLN A 3 -3.83 -61.18 53.44
C GLN A 3 -4.27 -61.98 52.21
N ARG A 4 -5.55 -61.89 51.85
CA ARG A 4 -6.11 -62.44 50.61
C ARG A 4 -6.29 -61.27 49.65
N TRP A 5 -5.49 -61.25 48.59
CA TRP A 5 -5.56 -60.26 47.53
C TRP A 5 -6.82 -60.48 46.70
N VAL A 6 -7.70 -59.48 46.62
CA VAL A 6 -8.80 -59.44 45.66
C VAL A 6 -8.32 -58.67 44.44
N ILE A 7 -8.08 -59.39 43.35
CA ILE A 7 -7.78 -58.80 42.04
C ILE A 7 -9.09 -58.21 41.51
N ARG A 8 -9.20 -56.87 41.44
CA ARG A 8 -10.27 -56.18 40.69
C ARG A 8 -9.79 -55.96 39.26
N GLN A 9 -10.54 -56.46 38.28
CA GLN A 9 -10.35 -56.08 36.87
C GLN A 9 -10.80 -54.63 36.63
N PRO A 10 -10.12 -53.83 35.80
CA PRO A 10 -10.60 -52.51 35.40
C PRO A 10 -11.71 -52.63 34.33
N PRO A 11 -12.65 -51.66 34.27
CA PRO A 11 -13.68 -51.66 33.25
C PRO A 11 -13.08 -51.40 31.86
N SER A 12 -13.58 -52.13 30.87
CA SER A 12 -13.25 -51.94 29.46
C SER A 12 -13.60 -50.51 29.01
N LEU A 13 -12.59 -49.73 28.61
CA LEU A 13 -12.80 -48.47 27.90
C LEU A 13 -13.43 -48.77 26.53
N ALA A 14 -14.73 -48.50 26.42
CA ALA A 14 -15.41 -48.43 25.13
C ALA A 14 -14.88 -47.21 24.34
N LEU A 15 -14.49 -47.48 23.09
CA LEU A 15 -13.78 -46.59 22.16
C LEU A 15 -14.57 -45.31 21.81
N PRO A 16 -13.95 -44.11 21.74
CA PRO A 16 -14.53 -42.91 21.15
C PRO A 16 -14.52 -42.95 19.60
N SER A 17 -14.72 -44.13 19.01
CA SER A 17 -14.44 -44.42 17.61
C SER A 17 -15.43 -43.74 16.65
N LEU A 18 -16.71 -43.61 17.02
CA LEU A 18 -17.73 -43.13 16.09
C LEU A 18 -17.65 -41.61 15.85
N VAL A 19 -17.30 -40.84 16.88
CA VAL A 19 -17.18 -39.37 16.77
C VAL A 19 -15.97 -39.01 15.89
N LEU A 20 -14.83 -39.70 16.06
CA LEU A 20 -13.67 -39.49 15.20
C LEU A 20 -13.96 -39.88 13.74
N LEU A 21 -14.72 -40.96 13.52
CA LEU A 21 -15.12 -41.38 12.17
C LEU A 21 -16.01 -40.34 11.48
N LEU A 22 -16.97 -39.77 12.21
CA LEU A 22 -17.86 -38.72 11.71
C LEU A 22 -17.10 -37.43 11.38
N LEU A 23 -16.16 -37.01 12.22
CA LEU A 23 -15.32 -35.84 11.97
C LEU A 23 -14.41 -36.03 10.75
N PHE A 24 -13.85 -37.23 10.58
CA PHE A 24 -13.05 -37.58 9.41
C PHE A 24 -13.89 -37.55 8.12
N PHE A 25 -15.11 -38.11 8.15
CA PHE A 25 -16.01 -38.09 7.00
C PHE A 25 -16.44 -36.66 6.63
N PHE A 26 -16.72 -35.82 7.63
CA PHE A 26 -17.04 -34.41 7.41
C PHE A 26 -15.86 -33.64 6.79
N TYR A 27 -14.64 -33.91 7.25
CA TYR A 27 -13.43 -33.34 6.67
C TYR A 27 -13.25 -33.75 5.20
N ILE A 28 -13.47 -35.02 4.85
CA ILE A 28 -13.39 -35.50 3.47
C ILE A 28 -14.46 -34.84 2.59
N LEU A 29 -15.72 -34.80 3.04
CA LEU A 29 -16.81 -34.14 2.30
C LEU A 29 -16.54 -32.64 2.09
N PHE A 30 -16.03 -31.96 3.11
CA PHE A 30 -15.65 -30.55 3.01
C PHE A 30 -14.55 -30.33 1.96
N ASN A 31 -13.50 -31.17 1.97
CA ASN A 31 -12.41 -31.07 1.01
C ASN A 31 -12.84 -31.41 -0.44
N ILE A 32 -13.75 -32.37 -0.63
CA ILE A 32 -14.30 -32.69 -1.95
C ILE A 32 -15.13 -31.52 -2.48
N ARG A 33 -15.98 -30.90 -1.64
CA ARG A 33 -16.79 -29.74 -2.03
C ARG A 33 -15.92 -28.54 -2.43
N VAL A 34 -14.86 -28.26 -1.66
CA VAL A 34 -13.91 -27.18 -1.97
C VAL A 34 -13.17 -27.46 -3.29
N LYS A 35 -12.71 -28.69 -3.54
CA LYS A 35 -12.08 -29.05 -4.82
C LYS A 35 -13.05 -28.98 -6.00
N SER A 36 -14.30 -29.40 -5.83
CA SER A 36 -15.34 -29.29 -6.86
C SER A 36 -15.65 -27.83 -7.24
N LEU A 37 -15.60 -26.91 -6.27
CA LEU A 37 -15.76 -25.48 -6.51
C LEU A 37 -14.54 -24.84 -7.21
N LEU A 38 -13.34 -25.39 -6.99
CA LEU A 38 -12.10 -24.92 -7.63
C LEU A 38 -11.87 -25.50 -9.04
N LEU A 39 -12.45 -26.65 -9.34
CA LEU A 39 -12.37 -27.32 -10.65
C LEU A 39 -13.51 -26.96 -11.61
N ALA A 40 -14.54 -26.26 -11.15
CA ALA A 40 -15.60 -25.72 -11.99
C ALA A 40 -15.08 -24.52 -12.80
N SER A 41 -14.37 -24.82 -13.89
CA SER A 41 -14.00 -23.83 -14.91
C SER A 41 -15.26 -23.42 -15.70
N PRO A 42 -15.47 -22.13 -16.01
CA PRO A 42 -16.58 -21.73 -16.87
C PRO A 42 -16.27 -22.19 -18.30
N THR A 43 -17.16 -22.99 -18.86
CA THR A 43 -17.20 -23.37 -20.28
C THR A 43 -17.37 -22.15 -21.16
N ASN A 44 -16.56 -22.05 -22.22
CA ASN A 44 -16.62 -21.03 -23.26
C ASN A 44 -18.00 -21.03 -23.94
N HIS A 45 -18.79 -19.97 -23.73
CA HIS A 45 -19.91 -19.64 -24.59
C HIS A 45 -19.66 -18.26 -25.20
N SER A 46 -19.56 -18.23 -26.52
CA SER A 46 -19.50 -17.02 -27.33
C SER A 46 -20.80 -16.24 -27.14
N ILE A 47 -20.74 -15.11 -26.45
CA ILE A 47 -21.86 -14.18 -26.28
C ILE A 47 -21.39 -12.76 -26.65
N THR A 48 -22.10 -12.19 -27.60
CA THR A 48 -22.08 -10.80 -28.09
C THR A 48 -21.97 -9.79 -26.94
N PRO A 49 -21.19 -8.69 -27.06
CA PRO A 49 -20.95 -7.78 -25.94
C PRO A 49 -22.19 -6.92 -25.68
N THR A 50 -23.02 -7.37 -24.74
CA THR A 50 -23.96 -6.50 -24.04
C THR A 50 -23.18 -5.81 -22.92
N LYS A 51 -23.14 -4.47 -22.94
CA LYS A 51 -22.51 -3.63 -21.90
C LYS A 51 -23.18 -3.90 -20.54
N THR A 52 -22.60 -4.80 -19.75
CA THR A 52 -22.80 -4.80 -18.29
C THR A 52 -22.22 -3.50 -17.72
N PRO A 53 -22.87 -2.86 -16.73
CA PRO A 53 -22.29 -1.73 -16.03
C PRO A 53 -21.02 -2.22 -15.33
N HIS A 54 -19.87 -1.85 -15.86
CA HIS A 54 -18.59 -2.13 -15.22
C HIS A 54 -18.64 -1.53 -13.81
N THR A 55 -18.76 -2.36 -12.79
CA THR A 55 -18.15 -2.05 -11.50
C THR A 55 -16.66 -1.91 -11.78
N GLU A 56 -16.20 -0.68 -12.05
CA GLU A 56 -14.77 -0.40 -12.21
C GLU A 56 -14.06 -0.89 -10.94
N THR A 57 -13.32 -1.97 -11.06
CA THR A 57 -12.50 -2.49 -9.97
C THR A 57 -11.45 -1.44 -9.61
N LYS A 58 -11.56 -0.86 -8.41
CA LYS A 58 -10.56 0.08 -7.90
C LYS A 58 -9.21 -0.62 -7.81
N PHE A 59 -8.17 0.00 -8.35
CA PHE A 59 -6.81 -0.47 -8.17
C PHE A 59 -6.25 -0.02 -6.82
N SER A 60 -5.13 -0.59 -6.40
CA SER A 60 -4.58 -0.43 -5.05
C SER A 60 -3.25 0.33 -5.05
N ILE A 61 -3.14 1.31 -4.14
CA ILE A 61 -1.92 2.13 -3.94
C ILE A 61 -1.50 2.03 -2.47
N LEU A 62 -0.22 1.74 -2.23
CA LEU A 62 0.40 1.92 -0.91
C LEU A 62 1.33 3.13 -0.95
N ILE A 63 1.15 4.07 -0.03
CA ILE A 63 2.04 5.23 0.14
C ILE A 63 2.75 5.10 1.49
N GLY A 64 4.07 4.97 1.45
CA GLY A 64 4.92 5.00 2.64
C GLY A 64 5.44 6.41 2.87
N ILE A 65 5.02 7.05 3.96
CA ILE A 65 5.53 8.36 4.36
C ILE A 65 6.73 8.16 5.29
N LEU A 66 7.92 8.58 4.83
CA LEU A 66 9.14 8.56 5.62
C LEU A 66 9.14 9.73 6.59
N THR A 67 9.20 9.42 7.87
CA THR A 67 9.20 10.40 8.96
C THR A 67 10.02 9.85 10.12
N ARG A 68 10.46 10.74 11.01
CA ARG A 68 11.12 10.31 12.23
C ARG A 68 10.10 9.95 13.31
N PRO A 69 10.33 8.90 14.12
CA PRO A 69 9.36 8.44 15.11
C PRO A 69 9.04 9.48 16.18
N ASP A 70 9.98 10.37 16.48
CA ASP A 70 9.90 11.48 17.44
C ASP A 70 9.18 12.73 16.89
N ASN A 71 8.89 12.79 15.58
CA ASN A 71 8.18 13.92 14.97
C ASN A 71 6.65 13.77 15.16
N TYR A 72 6.19 13.76 16.41
CA TYR A 72 4.80 13.45 16.77
C TYR A 72 3.79 14.38 16.10
N ASP A 73 4.01 15.69 16.13
CA ASP A 73 3.09 16.68 15.57
C ASP A 73 2.93 16.51 14.07
N ARG A 74 4.04 16.35 13.34
CA ARG A 74 3.99 16.09 11.90
C ARG A 74 3.25 14.79 11.61
N ARG A 75 3.55 13.72 12.35
CA ARG A 75 2.90 12.42 12.17
C ARG A 75 1.41 12.48 12.50
N HIS A 76 1.02 13.30 13.47
CA HIS A 76 -0.39 13.50 13.81
C HIS A 76 -1.11 14.26 12.69
N LEU A 77 -0.53 15.37 12.22
CA LEU A 77 -1.06 16.13 11.07
C LEU A 77 -1.26 15.24 9.85
N LEU A 78 -0.25 14.44 9.46
CA LEU A 78 -0.34 13.56 8.30
C LEU A 78 -1.47 12.52 8.44
N ARG A 79 -1.69 11.98 9.65
CA ARG A 79 -2.80 11.05 9.90
C ARG A 79 -4.16 11.72 9.70
N LEU A 80 -4.32 12.96 10.17
CA LEU A 80 -5.55 13.71 9.95
C LEU A 80 -5.75 14.02 8.47
N VAL A 81 -4.74 14.59 7.82
CA VAL A 81 -4.79 15.03 6.41
C VAL A 81 -5.06 13.87 5.45
N TYR A 82 -4.43 12.71 5.65
CA TYR A 82 -4.69 11.54 4.80
C TYR A 82 -5.90 10.73 5.25
N GLY A 83 -6.30 10.81 6.52
CA GLY A 83 -7.48 10.11 7.04
C GLY A 83 -8.82 10.67 6.54
N ILE A 84 -8.85 11.94 6.12
CA ILE A 84 -10.04 12.60 5.56
C ILE A 84 -10.09 12.59 4.03
N GLN A 85 -8.99 12.22 3.38
CA GLN A 85 -8.94 12.07 1.93
C GLN A 85 -9.38 10.67 1.52
N SER A 86 -9.97 10.56 0.35
CA SER A 86 -10.33 9.27 -0.25
C SER A 86 -10.22 9.35 -1.77
N SER A 87 -10.37 8.20 -2.42
CA SER A 87 -10.43 8.15 -3.88
C SER A 87 -11.63 7.34 -4.39
N SER A 88 -12.25 7.87 -5.44
CA SER A 88 -13.31 7.18 -6.19
C SER A 88 -12.75 6.04 -7.05
N THR A 89 -11.48 6.13 -7.45
CA THR A 89 -10.85 5.28 -8.47
C THR A 89 -9.88 4.25 -7.88
N ALA A 90 -9.27 4.53 -6.73
CA ALA A 90 -8.29 3.63 -6.11
C ALA A 90 -8.59 3.38 -4.61
N GLN A 91 -8.23 2.19 -4.14
CA GLN A 91 -8.04 1.93 -2.72
C GLN A 91 -6.63 2.37 -2.33
N ILE A 92 -6.50 3.32 -1.41
CA ILE A 92 -5.22 3.93 -1.05
C ILE A 92 -4.95 3.73 0.43
N ASP A 93 -3.83 3.06 0.73
CA ASP A 93 -3.35 2.89 2.09
C ASP A 93 -2.14 3.80 2.30
N VAL A 94 -2.19 4.68 3.31
CA VAL A 94 -1.05 5.51 3.72
C VAL A 94 -0.48 4.97 5.02
N LYS A 95 0.83 4.73 5.06
CA LYS A 95 1.53 4.17 6.23
C LYS A 95 2.72 5.05 6.61
N ASN A 96 2.80 5.43 7.88
CA ASN A 96 3.99 6.08 8.42
C ASN A 96 5.08 5.03 8.62
N MET A 97 6.26 5.31 8.10
CA MET A 97 7.42 4.43 8.26
C MET A 97 8.40 5.04 9.25
N ASN A 98 8.86 4.21 10.19
CA ASN A 98 9.77 4.61 11.24
C ASN A 98 11.19 4.28 10.77
N ASN A 99 11.96 5.31 10.43
CA ASN A 99 13.34 5.20 9.96
C ASN A 99 13.52 4.47 8.62
N GLY A 100 14.72 4.59 8.06
CA GLY A 100 15.08 4.01 6.77
C GLY A 100 14.91 4.99 5.61
N LYS A 101 15.79 4.88 4.62
CA LYS A 101 15.68 5.58 3.34
C LYS A 101 14.92 4.71 2.33
N THR A 102 14.70 5.18 1.12
CA THR A 102 13.90 4.48 0.11
C THR A 102 14.32 3.02 -0.17
N HIS A 103 15.61 2.67 -0.12
CA HIS A 103 16.03 1.27 -0.19
C HIS A 103 15.45 0.40 0.93
N ALA A 104 15.58 0.86 2.19
CA ALA A 104 15.08 0.13 3.35
C ALA A 104 13.56 -0.05 3.28
N TYR A 105 12.84 1.00 2.84
CA TYR A 105 11.41 0.92 2.58
C TYR A 105 11.09 -0.16 1.54
N PHE A 106 11.56 -0.02 0.29
CA PHE A 106 11.16 -0.94 -0.78
C PHE A 106 11.63 -2.38 -0.55
N SER A 107 12.78 -2.60 0.08
CA SER A 107 13.31 -3.93 0.40
C SER A 107 12.58 -4.63 1.54
N SER A 108 11.90 -3.88 2.42
CA SER A 108 11.14 -4.46 3.53
C SER A 108 9.75 -4.97 3.10
N LEU A 109 9.14 -4.33 2.11
CA LEU A 109 7.74 -4.55 1.73
C LEU A 109 7.39 -5.98 1.30
N PRO A 110 8.22 -6.73 0.53
CA PRO A 110 7.92 -8.12 0.19
C PRO A 110 7.74 -9.04 1.41
N ARG A 111 8.31 -8.67 2.56
CA ARG A 111 8.21 -9.44 3.82
C ARG A 111 7.04 -8.98 4.70
N ILE A 112 6.68 -7.71 4.63
CA ILE A 112 5.76 -7.07 5.59
C ILE A 112 4.32 -7.02 5.07
N LEU A 113 4.12 -6.96 3.74
CA LEU A 113 2.79 -6.79 3.18
C LEU A 113 2.12 -8.16 2.95
N PRO A 114 0.94 -8.40 3.55
CA PRO A 114 0.18 -9.64 3.35
C PRO A 114 -0.53 -9.68 1.99
N ARG A 115 -0.61 -8.53 1.30
CA ARG A 115 -1.30 -8.37 0.03
C ARG A 115 -0.44 -7.65 -1.00
N HIS A 116 -0.75 -7.91 -2.27
CA HIS A 116 -0.16 -7.18 -3.38
C HIS A 116 -0.87 -5.83 -3.58
N TYR A 117 -0.07 -4.80 -3.90
CA TYR A 117 -0.56 -3.50 -4.36
C TYR A 117 -0.13 -3.28 -5.81
N ASP A 118 -1.00 -2.66 -6.61
CA ASP A 118 -0.73 -2.29 -8.00
C ASP A 118 0.39 -1.24 -8.07
N TYR A 119 0.31 -0.23 -7.19
CA TYR A 119 1.32 0.80 -7.03
C TYR A 119 1.86 0.84 -5.61
N VAL A 120 3.17 1.10 -5.49
CA VAL A 120 3.76 1.48 -4.21
C VAL A 120 4.57 2.75 -4.37
N MET A 121 4.38 3.68 -3.44
CA MET A 121 5.00 4.99 -3.47
C MET A 121 5.74 5.23 -2.16
N LYS A 122 6.78 6.06 -2.25
CA LYS A 122 7.46 6.67 -1.11
C LYS A 122 7.24 8.17 -1.19
N ALA A 123 6.99 8.81 -0.07
CA ALA A 123 7.04 10.27 0.05
C ALA A 123 7.69 10.67 1.36
N ASP A 124 8.23 11.89 1.40
CA ASP A 124 8.76 12.49 2.63
C ASP A 124 7.63 13.15 3.42
N ASP A 125 7.87 13.42 4.70
CA ASP A 125 6.88 14.02 5.61
C ASP A 125 6.62 15.52 5.37
N ASP A 126 7.31 16.13 4.41
CA ASP A 126 7.08 17.49 3.93
C ASP A 126 6.46 17.53 2.52
N VAL A 127 5.86 16.43 2.08
CA VAL A 127 5.07 16.33 0.85
C VAL A 127 3.58 16.21 1.18
N PHE A 128 2.79 17.13 0.66
CA PHE A 128 1.33 16.98 0.61
C PHE A 128 0.92 16.34 -0.71
N ILE A 129 0.12 15.28 -0.65
CA ILE A 129 -0.39 14.55 -1.82
C ILE A 129 -1.92 14.61 -1.80
N ARG A 130 -2.52 14.97 -2.94
CA ARG A 130 -3.96 14.88 -3.15
C ARG A 130 -4.30 13.49 -3.69
N LEU A 131 -4.99 12.68 -2.87
CA LEU A 131 -5.20 11.26 -3.16
C LEU A 131 -6.04 11.00 -4.42
N GLU A 132 -7.10 11.78 -4.64
CA GLU A 132 -7.96 11.63 -5.82
C GLU A 132 -7.22 12.01 -7.12
N PRO A 133 -6.63 13.21 -7.27
CA PRO A 133 -5.80 13.54 -8.44
C PRO A 133 -4.66 12.56 -8.70
N LEU A 134 -4.00 12.07 -7.65
CA LEU A 134 -2.96 11.05 -7.78
C LEU A 134 -3.54 9.78 -8.42
N SER A 135 -4.64 9.26 -7.89
CA SER A 135 -5.27 8.04 -8.41
C SER A 135 -5.70 8.20 -9.87
N SER A 136 -6.29 9.34 -10.23
CA SER A 136 -6.71 9.64 -11.60
C SER A 136 -5.53 9.68 -12.55
N SER A 137 -4.40 10.24 -12.12
CA SER A 137 -3.18 10.30 -12.93
C SER A 137 -2.54 8.93 -13.17
N LEU A 138 -2.68 8.01 -12.21
CA LEU A 138 -2.16 6.64 -12.31
C LEU A 138 -3.12 5.69 -13.02
N LYS A 139 -4.42 5.99 -13.05
CA LYS A 139 -5.46 5.13 -13.66
C LYS A 139 -5.09 4.63 -15.07
N PRO A 140 -4.65 5.47 -16.03
CA PRO A 140 -4.36 5.02 -17.39
C PRO A 140 -2.98 4.35 -17.55
N LEU A 141 -2.15 4.32 -16.50
CA LEU A 141 -0.77 3.88 -16.60
C LEU A 141 -0.64 2.36 -16.43
N PRO A 142 0.40 1.75 -17.04
CA PRO A 142 0.67 0.33 -16.88
C PRO A 142 0.95 -0.04 -15.41
N ARG A 143 0.46 -1.21 -15.00
CA ARG A 143 0.72 -1.83 -13.69
C ARG A 143 2.01 -2.65 -13.65
N GLN A 144 2.84 -2.57 -14.69
CA GLN A 144 4.11 -3.27 -14.76
C GLN A 144 5.22 -2.34 -15.25
N ASP A 145 6.40 -2.50 -14.65
CA ASP A 145 7.64 -1.83 -15.05
C ASP A 145 7.53 -0.29 -15.20
N LEU A 146 6.65 0.32 -14.40
CA LEU A 146 6.48 1.76 -14.33
C LEU A 146 7.32 2.35 -13.18
N ASP A 147 7.98 3.45 -13.51
CA ASP A 147 8.71 4.35 -12.62
C ASP A 147 8.15 5.76 -12.79
N GLY A 148 7.44 6.22 -11.78
CA GLY A 148 7.10 7.62 -11.61
C GLY A 148 8.10 8.28 -10.67
N VAL A 149 8.23 9.60 -10.76
CA VAL A 149 9.07 10.43 -9.86
C VAL A 149 8.88 10.09 -8.36
N PHE A 150 7.75 9.48 -7.96
CA PHE A 150 7.53 8.92 -6.61
C PHE A 150 6.85 7.53 -6.57
N ALA A 151 6.60 6.87 -7.72
CA ALA A 151 5.84 5.63 -7.79
C ALA A 151 6.67 4.48 -8.37
N VAL A 152 6.92 3.45 -7.56
CA VAL A 152 7.59 2.21 -7.98
C VAL A 152 6.56 1.09 -8.06
N VAL A 153 6.40 0.53 -9.26
CA VAL A 153 5.44 -0.54 -9.49
C VAL A 153 5.96 -1.91 -9.03
N GLY A 154 5.03 -2.78 -8.63
CA GLY A 154 5.29 -4.02 -7.89
C GLY A 154 6.48 -4.89 -8.35
N PRO A 155 6.66 -5.15 -9.66
CA PRO A 155 7.80 -5.91 -10.17
C PRO A 155 9.15 -5.22 -9.92
N CYS A 156 9.21 -3.89 -10.05
CA CYS A 156 10.41 -3.11 -9.75
C CYS A 156 10.72 -3.11 -8.26
N ARG A 157 9.70 -2.99 -7.38
CA ARG A 157 9.88 -3.07 -5.93
C ARG A 157 10.52 -4.39 -5.49
N LYS A 158 9.99 -5.52 -5.98
CA LYS A 158 10.54 -6.85 -5.65
C LYS A 158 12.00 -6.95 -6.10
N TRP A 159 12.31 -6.44 -7.29
CA TRP A 159 13.68 -6.38 -7.79
C TRP A 159 14.58 -5.49 -6.91
N ILE A 160 14.11 -4.30 -6.49
CA ILE A 160 14.90 -3.40 -5.63
C ILE A 160 15.31 -4.10 -4.32
N GLY A 161 14.40 -4.87 -3.74
CA GLY A 161 14.64 -5.56 -2.46
C GLY A 161 15.53 -6.81 -2.54
N MET A 162 15.75 -7.37 -3.73
CA MET A 162 16.47 -8.64 -3.91
C MET A 162 17.75 -8.50 -4.74
N SER A 163 17.89 -7.41 -5.49
CA SER A 163 19.02 -7.19 -6.40
C SER A 163 20.25 -6.67 -5.67
N GLU A 164 21.42 -7.15 -6.07
CA GLU A 164 22.71 -6.64 -5.59
C GLU A 164 22.98 -5.20 -6.07
N ILE A 165 22.33 -4.75 -7.16
CA ILE A 165 22.54 -3.40 -7.70
C ILE A 165 22.14 -2.32 -6.67
N PRO A 166 20.88 -2.24 -6.17
CA PRO A 166 20.53 -1.32 -5.10
C PRO A 166 21.31 -1.55 -3.80
N ALA A 167 21.55 -2.82 -3.43
CA ALA A 167 22.25 -3.17 -2.19
C ALA A 167 23.67 -2.58 -2.16
N ASN A 168 24.38 -2.59 -3.28
CA ASN A 168 25.77 -2.14 -3.40
C ASN A 168 25.90 -0.64 -3.75
N HIS A 169 24.80 0.07 -4.01
CA HIS A 169 24.81 1.46 -4.49
C HIS A 169 23.91 2.38 -3.67
N THR A 170 24.03 2.37 -2.34
CA THR A 170 23.18 3.16 -1.43
C THR A 170 23.74 4.54 -1.05
N PHE A 171 24.99 4.84 -1.41
CA PHE A 171 25.65 6.10 -1.06
C PHE A 171 25.42 7.20 -2.10
N GLY A 172 24.65 8.22 -1.72
CA GLY A 172 24.38 9.41 -2.54
C GLY A 172 23.00 10.01 -2.27
N PRO A 173 22.61 11.09 -2.97
CA PRO A 173 21.25 11.61 -2.94
C PRO A 173 20.25 10.56 -3.41
N GLU A 174 19.20 10.37 -2.61
CA GLU A 174 18.24 9.27 -2.75
C GLU A 174 17.63 9.16 -4.16
N ASP A 175 17.10 10.25 -4.70
CA ASP A 175 16.42 10.27 -6.00
C ASP A 175 17.36 9.92 -7.15
N LYS A 176 18.62 10.35 -7.04
CA LYS A 176 19.67 10.00 -8.01
C LYS A 176 19.99 8.51 -7.94
N MET A 177 19.87 7.90 -6.75
CA MET A 177 20.18 6.50 -6.55
C MET A 177 19.10 5.59 -7.11
N VAL A 178 17.82 5.89 -6.85
CA VAL A 178 16.70 5.13 -7.43
C VAL A 178 16.78 5.14 -8.96
N GLY A 179 16.96 6.32 -9.58
CA GLY A 179 17.10 6.43 -11.03
C GLY A 179 18.31 5.65 -11.57
N LYS A 180 19.45 5.69 -10.87
CA LYS A 180 20.65 4.92 -11.23
C LYS A 180 20.41 3.41 -11.14
N TRP A 181 19.79 2.92 -10.07
CA TRP A 181 19.51 1.48 -9.91
C TRP A 181 18.62 0.96 -11.03
N LEU A 182 17.54 1.67 -11.33
CA LEU A 182 16.59 1.27 -12.37
C LEU A 182 17.25 1.25 -13.75
N LYS A 183 18.11 2.23 -14.05
CA LYS A 183 18.91 2.26 -15.28
C LYS A 183 19.87 1.07 -15.36
N MET A 184 20.61 0.77 -14.29
CA MET A 184 21.55 -0.36 -14.24
C MET A 184 20.85 -1.71 -14.34
N GLY A 185 19.65 -1.84 -13.76
CA GLY A 185 18.85 -3.06 -13.77
C GLY A 185 18.00 -3.28 -15.02
N ASN A 186 18.06 -2.36 -16.01
CA ASN A 186 17.18 -2.33 -17.16
C ASN A 186 15.69 -2.47 -16.78
N LYS A 187 15.30 -1.75 -15.73
CA LYS A 187 13.92 -1.63 -15.21
C LYS A 187 13.35 -0.27 -15.58
N ALA A 188 12.08 -0.04 -15.24
CA ALA A 188 11.42 1.26 -15.38
C ALA A 188 11.27 1.72 -16.83
N LYS A 189 10.91 0.81 -17.74
CA LYS A 189 10.73 1.14 -19.17
C LYS A 189 9.59 2.14 -19.39
N ASN A 190 8.60 2.15 -18.49
CA ASN A 190 7.52 3.13 -18.52
C ASN A 190 7.82 4.25 -17.52
N ARG A 191 8.35 5.39 -17.98
CA ARG A 191 8.60 6.55 -17.14
C ARG A 191 7.41 7.50 -17.16
N PHE A 192 6.98 7.95 -15.98
CA PHE A 192 5.88 8.90 -15.86
C PHE A 192 6.25 10.10 -14.99
N SER A 193 5.76 11.27 -15.37
CA SER A 193 5.96 12.53 -14.67
C SER A 193 4.64 13.26 -14.55
N ASN A 194 4.27 13.63 -13.32
CA ASN A 194 3.07 14.42 -13.04
C ASN A 194 3.26 15.92 -13.24
N LYS A 195 4.32 16.39 -13.90
CA LYS A 195 4.50 17.82 -14.19
C LYS A 195 3.40 18.32 -15.15
N PRO A 196 2.84 19.53 -14.94
CA PRO A 196 3.18 20.51 -13.90
C PRO A 196 2.46 20.27 -12.56
N GLY A 197 1.56 19.29 -12.44
CA GLY A 197 0.82 18.99 -11.22
C GLY A 197 1.66 18.49 -10.03
N MET A 198 2.99 18.49 -10.10
CA MET A 198 3.83 18.19 -8.95
C MET A 198 5.07 19.08 -8.92
N TYR A 199 5.23 19.81 -7.81
CA TYR A 199 6.14 20.93 -7.72
C TYR A 199 6.51 21.25 -6.25
N ASP A 200 7.54 22.07 -6.08
CA ASP A 200 7.94 22.60 -4.77
C ASP A 200 7.02 23.79 -4.39
N TYR A 201 6.74 23.95 -3.10
CA TYR A 201 5.91 25.04 -2.58
C TYR A 201 6.34 26.43 -3.11
N PRO A 202 5.38 27.35 -3.40
CA PRO A 202 5.68 28.69 -3.90
C PRO A 202 6.71 29.46 -3.06
N GLY A 203 7.58 30.21 -3.74
CA GLY A 203 8.65 30.98 -3.07
C GLY A 203 9.82 30.14 -2.57
N THR A 204 9.87 28.83 -2.87
CA THR A 204 11.10 28.06 -2.70
C THR A 204 12.04 28.33 -3.88
N ASN A 205 13.35 28.48 -3.63
CA ASN A 205 14.37 28.76 -4.67
C ASN A 205 14.62 27.58 -5.64
N GLY A 206 13.64 26.70 -5.85
CA GLY A 206 13.74 25.52 -6.71
C GLY A 206 13.30 25.80 -8.14
N ARG A 207 13.94 25.15 -9.13
CA ARG A 207 13.52 25.20 -10.55
C ARG A 207 12.13 24.61 -10.82
N CYS A 208 11.60 23.88 -9.85
CA CYS A 208 10.27 23.26 -9.93
C CYS A 208 9.30 23.93 -8.94
N SER A 209 9.53 25.19 -8.56
CA SER A 209 8.60 25.97 -7.72
C SER A 209 7.73 26.86 -8.59
N HIS A 210 6.42 26.86 -8.36
CA HIS A 210 5.47 27.79 -8.95
C HIS A 210 4.23 27.90 -8.06
N GLU A 211 3.30 28.80 -8.42
CA GLU A 211 2.05 29.02 -7.69
C GLU A 211 1.18 27.77 -7.56
N LEU A 212 0.32 27.76 -6.54
CA LEU A 212 -0.65 26.68 -6.37
C LEU A 212 -1.65 26.65 -7.53
N ILE A 213 -1.85 25.49 -8.13
CA ILE A 213 -2.79 25.29 -9.27
C ILE A 213 -3.87 24.24 -8.95
N PRO A 214 -5.11 24.36 -9.48
CA PRO A 214 -6.18 23.41 -9.20
C PRO A 214 -5.87 21.95 -9.60
N GLU A 215 -5.03 21.75 -10.61
CA GLU A 215 -4.65 20.44 -11.16
C GLU A 215 -3.54 19.74 -10.34
N THR A 216 -3.12 20.33 -9.22
CA THR A 216 -2.05 19.81 -8.38
C THR A 216 -2.33 18.39 -7.90
N VAL A 217 -1.35 17.53 -8.05
CA VAL A 217 -1.27 16.18 -7.49
C VAL A 217 -0.48 16.19 -6.18
N ALA A 218 0.66 16.86 -6.13
CA ALA A 218 1.47 16.95 -4.92
C ALA A 218 2.29 18.25 -4.81
N VAL A 219 2.46 18.73 -3.58
CA VAL A 219 3.29 19.89 -3.23
C VAL A 219 4.38 19.43 -2.27
N HIS A 220 5.63 19.67 -2.64
CA HIS A 220 6.81 19.31 -1.85
C HIS A 220 7.40 20.54 -1.12
N ARG A 221 8.29 20.30 -0.15
CA ARG A 221 8.97 21.32 0.67
C ARG A 221 8.06 22.09 1.63
N LEU A 222 7.00 21.45 2.14
CA LEU A 222 6.16 22.00 3.19
C LEU A 222 6.83 21.86 4.56
N LYS A 223 7.87 22.67 4.79
CA LYS A 223 8.70 22.61 6.00
C LYS A 223 8.04 23.29 7.20
N ARG A 224 7.20 24.29 6.98
CA ARG A 224 6.57 25.09 8.04
C ARG A 224 5.06 24.87 8.14
N ARG A 225 4.48 25.15 9.30
CA ARG A 225 3.05 24.94 9.58
C ARG A 225 2.14 25.82 8.73
N ASP A 226 2.50 27.09 8.54
CA ASP A 226 1.77 28.04 7.71
C ASP A 226 1.70 27.61 6.23
N GLN A 227 2.77 26.98 5.72
CA GLN A 227 2.76 26.40 4.37
C GLN A 227 1.75 25.25 4.24
N TRP A 228 1.67 24.40 5.27
CA TRP A 228 0.66 23.34 5.32
C TRP A 228 -0.75 23.93 5.38
N LEU A 229 -0.98 24.92 6.24
CA LEU A 229 -2.28 25.57 6.36
C LEU A 229 -2.72 26.17 5.02
N HIS A 230 -1.86 26.95 4.38
CA HIS A 230 -2.13 27.55 3.07
C HIS A 230 -2.50 26.51 2.00
N VAL A 231 -1.75 25.39 1.93
CA VAL A 231 -2.05 24.31 0.98
C VAL A 231 -3.39 23.63 1.29
N LEU A 232 -3.67 23.34 2.57
CA LEU A 232 -4.92 22.69 2.97
C LEU A 232 -6.14 23.58 2.71
N GLU A 233 -6.01 24.89 2.93
CA GLU A 233 -7.03 25.90 2.62
C GLU A 233 -7.26 26.00 1.11
N PHE A 234 -6.20 26.18 0.31
CA PHE A 234 -6.30 26.31 -1.14
C PHE A 234 -7.05 25.12 -1.77
N PHE A 235 -6.76 23.90 -1.32
CA PHE A 235 -7.40 22.69 -1.83
C PHE A 235 -8.67 22.28 -1.08
N ASN A 236 -9.17 23.10 -0.15
CA ASN A 236 -10.38 22.84 0.64
C ASN A 236 -10.39 21.44 1.31
N VAL A 237 -9.23 20.98 1.77
CA VAL A 237 -9.05 19.60 2.28
C VAL A 237 -9.87 19.36 3.55
N THR A 238 -10.00 20.39 4.38
CA THR A 238 -10.63 20.33 5.71
C THR A 238 -12.10 20.76 5.68
N LYS A 239 -12.69 21.02 4.50
CA LYS A 239 -14.08 21.49 4.35
C LYS A 239 -15.12 20.58 5.01
N GLN A 240 -14.81 19.28 5.13
CA GLN A 240 -15.70 18.29 5.73
C GLN A 240 -15.51 18.13 7.26
N LEU A 241 -14.50 18.78 7.83
CA LEU A 241 -14.27 18.78 9.27
C LEU A 241 -15.14 19.85 9.92
N ASN A 242 -15.99 19.43 10.85
CA ASN A 242 -16.71 20.37 11.71
C ASN A 242 -15.70 21.11 12.61
N HIS A 243 -15.99 22.36 12.97
CA HIS A 243 -15.12 23.08 13.89
C HIS A 243 -15.12 22.40 15.27
N SER A 244 -13.94 22.16 15.85
CA SER A 244 -13.79 21.49 17.15
C SER A 244 -12.69 22.15 17.96
N LYS A 245 -12.83 22.14 19.29
CA LYS A 245 -11.76 22.55 20.23
C LYS A 245 -10.59 21.55 20.27
N LEU A 246 -10.74 20.37 19.66
CA LEU A 246 -9.74 19.28 19.69
C LEU A 246 -8.66 19.40 18.61
N TYR A 247 -8.89 20.20 17.57
CA TYR A 247 -7.91 20.45 16.53
C TYR A 247 -7.92 21.94 16.16
N HIS A 248 -6.83 22.63 16.47
CA HIS A 248 -6.51 23.93 15.89
C HIS A 248 -5.64 23.65 14.67
N LEU A 249 -6.16 23.88 13.47
CA LEU A 249 -5.38 23.76 12.23
C LEU A 249 -4.48 24.98 12.10
#